data_AF-A0A0Q9X456-F1
#
_entry.id   AF-A0A0Q9X456-F1
#
_cell.length_a   1.000
_cell.length_b   1.000
_cell.length_c   1.000
_cell.angle_alpha   90.00
_cell.angle_beta   90.00
_cell.angle_gamma   90.00
#
_symmetry.space_group_name_H-M   'P 1'
#
loop_
_entity.id
_entity.type
_entity.pdbx_description
1 polymer ?
#
loop_
_entity_poly.entity_id
_entity_poly.type
_entity_poly.pdbx_seq_one_letter_code
_entity_poly.pdbx_strand_id
1 'polypeptide(L)'
;MDSAEDEAAPSSEIHLRKLLLEIANNRPGTNVAKSIQSYDEQPDLATLVLLLEEVSKNTDYSTDLRLSLVYYLNEFLRHCSPQNKKVSRRSAIVNAGSVLQYCGKIYGDRVEYMYQVVEHQIESLLSSEKETQNENGKEGDKAVSPPEAAPQRKRRTKKLT
;
A
#
# COMPACT_ATOMS: atom_id res chain seq x y z
N MET A 1 25.42 -35.00 -9.82
CA MET A 1 25.02 -33.95 -8.87
C MET A 1 24.09 -33.05 -9.63
N ASP A 2 22.84 -33.08 -9.20
CA ASP A 2 21.64 -32.67 -9.92
C ASP A 2 21.58 -31.14 -10.02
N SER A 3 21.47 -30.60 -11.23
CA SER A 3 21.21 -29.18 -11.47
C SER A 3 19.71 -28.98 -11.50
N ALA A 4 19.14 -28.68 -10.34
CA ALA A 4 17.71 -28.41 -10.17
C ALA A 4 17.50 -27.00 -9.59
N GLU A 5 17.98 -25.96 -10.27
CA GLU A 5 17.69 -24.56 -9.94
C GLU A 5 17.70 -23.68 -11.21
N ASP A 6 16.79 -23.88 -12.17
CA ASP A 6 16.60 -22.85 -13.23
C ASP A 6 15.25 -22.85 -13.99
N GLU A 7 14.14 -23.32 -13.40
CA GLU A 7 12.83 -23.30 -14.11
C GLU A 7 11.67 -22.58 -13.37
N ALA A 8 11.90 -21.99 -12.19
CA ALA A 8 10.83 -21.34 -11.43
C ALA A 8 10.66 -19.83 -11.71
N ALA A 9 11.57 -19.20 -12.45
CA ALA A 9 11.62 -17.73 -12.63
C ALA A 9 10.54 -17.11 -13.56
N PRO A 10 10.18 -17.69 -14.73
CA PRO A 10 9.37 -16.97 -15.71
C PRO A 10 7.90 -16.79 -15.27
N SER A 11 7.35 -17.72 -14.49
CA SER A 11 5.98 -17.62 -13.97
C SER A 11 5.79 -16.51 -12.94
N SER A 12 6.81 -16.28 -12.11
CA SER A 12 6.83 -15.23 -11.08
C SER A 12 6.82 -13.84 -11.71
N GLU A 13 7.67 -13.60 -12.71
CA GLU A 13 7.77 -12.30 -13.38
C GLU A 13 6.50 -11.96 -14.18
N ILE A 14 5.91 -12.95 -14.88
CA ILE A 14 4.63 -12.79 -15.59
C ILE A 14 3.50 -12.47 -14.61
N HIS A 15 3.46 -13.15 -13.45
CA HIS A 15 2.45 -12.88 -12.44
C HIS A 15 2.59 -11.47 -11.87
N LEU A 16 3.82 -11.06 -11.56
CA LEU A 16 4.09 -9.71 -11.06
C LEU A 16 3.72 -8.64 -12.07
N ARG A 17 4.09 -8.81 -13.35
CA ARG A 17 3.69 -7.89 -14.42
C ARG A 17 2.17 -7.73 -14.51
N LYS A 18 1.41 -8.83 -14.44
CA LYS A 18 -0.07 -8.79 -14.41
C LYS A 18 -0.59 -8.00 -13.21
N LEU A 19 0.00 -8.21 -12.03
CA LEU A 19 -0.37 -7.50 -10.81
C LEU A 19 -0.11 -6.00 -10.93
N LEU A 20 1.01 -5.59 -11.51
CA LEU A 20 1.33 -4.17 -11.74
C LEU A 20 0.32 -3.51 -12.67
N LEU A 21 -0.07 -4.19 -13.76
CA LEU A 21 -1.10 -3.71 -14.68
C LEU A 21 -2.48 -3.64 -14.02
N GLU A 22 -2.83 -4.58 -13.16
CA GLU A 22 -4.06 -4.53 -12.37
C GLU A 22 -4.09 -3.29 -11.46
N ILE A 23 -2.98 -2.99 -10.78
CA ILE A 23 -2.84 -1.79 -9.95
C ILE A 23 -3.07 -0.52 -10.79
N ALA A 24 -2.47 -0.44 -11.97
CA ALA A 24 -2.67 0.69 -12.89
C ALA A 24 -4.14 0.81 -13.34
N ASN A 25 -4.77 -0.31 -13.70
CA ASN A 25 -6.15 -0.36 -14.19
C ASN A 25 -7.19 -0.03 -13.12
N ASN A 26 -6.87 -0.25 -11.85
CA ASN A 26 -7.74 0.16 -10.73
C ASN A 26 -7.82 1.69 -10.58
N ARG A 27 -6.84 2.42 -11.10
CA ARG A 27 -6.71 3.89 -10.93
C ARG A 27 -6.13 4.58 -12.19
N PRO A 28 -6.79 4.45 -13.35
CA PRO A 28 -6.21 4.78 -14.67
C PRO A 28 -5.94 6.28 -14.89
N GLY A 29 -6.53 7.17 -14.09
CA GLY A 29 -6.32 8.62 -14.20
C GLY A 29 -5.01 9.14 -13.59
N THR A 30 -4.30 8.30 -12.82
CA THR A 30 -3.13 8.73 -12.05
C THR A 30 -1.84 8.72 -12.88
N ASN A 31 -0.88 9.59 -12.55
CA ASN A 31 0.44 9.58 -13.22
C ASN A 31 1.19 8.26 -13.01
N VAL A 32 1.02 7.63 -11.84
CA VAL A 32 1.60 6.32 -11.55
C VAL A 32 1.03 5.26 -12.48
N ALA A 33 -0.30 5.17 -12.63
CA ALA A 33 -0.93 4.22 -13.55
C ALA A 33 -0.45 4.40 -15.00
N LYS A 34 -0.36 5.65 -15.46
CA LYS A 34 0.18 5.97 -16.79
C LYS A 34 1.64 5.54 -16.92
N SER A 35 2.47 5.80 -15.90
CA SER A 35 3.89 5.42 -15.92
C SER A 35 4.09 3.90 -15.89
N ILE A 36 3.24 3.16 -15.18
CA ILE A 36 3.24 1.68 -15.21
C ILE A 36 2.95 1.20 -16.62
N GLN A 37 1.89 1.74 -17.26
CA GLN A 37 1.53 1.39 -18.63
C GLN A 37 2.63 1.76 -19.64
N SER A 38 3.22 2.96 -19.51
CA SER A 38 4.31 3.38 -20.39
C SER A 38 5.54 2.48 -20.28
N TYR A 39 5.90 2.05 -19.06
CA TYR A 39 7.00 1.10 -18.87
C TYR A 39 6.67 -0.28 -19.43
N ASP A 40 5.41 -0.73 -19.31
CA ASP A 40 4.94 -1.99 -19.86
C ASP A 40 5.00 -2.04 -21.40
N GLU A 41 4.60 -0.94 -22.05
CA GLU A 41 4.59 -0.77 -23.50
C GLU A 41 6.00 -0.60 -24.08
N GLN A 42 6.83 0.21 -23.42
CA GLN A 42 8.19 0.51 -23.84
C GLN A 42 9.15 0.40 -22.64
N PRO A 43 9.66 -0.82 -22.35
CA PRO A 43 10.56 -1.02 -21.23
C PRO A 43 11.95 -0.45 -21.56
N ASP A 44 12.21 0.78 -21.11
CA ASP A 44 13.51 1.42 -21.17
C ASP A 44 13.89 2.09 -19.83
N LEU A 45 15.16 2.51 -19.71
CA LEU A 45 15.64 3.10 -18.47
C LEU A 45 14.91 4.39 -18.10
N ALA A 46 14.52 5.21 -19.07
CA ALA A 46 13.91 6.51 -18.80
C ALA A 46 12.49 6.34 -18.24
N THR A 47 11.72 5.45 -18.84
CA THR A 47 10.36 5.09 -18.39
C THR A 47 10.39 4.42 -17.01
N LEU A 48 11.38 3.57 -16.72
CA LEU A 48 11.55 2.99 -15.38
C LEU A 48 11.83 4.06 -14.31
N VAL A 49 12.74 5.00 -14.61
CA VAL A 49 13.11 6.07 -13.67
C VAL A 49 11.93 6.99 -13.41
N LEU A 50 11.18 7.35 -14.46
CA LEU A 50 9.95 8.13 -14.34
C LEU A 50 8.89 7.42 -13.51
N LEU A 51 8.71 6.10 -13.71
CA LEU A 51 7.80 5.30 -12.92
C LEU A 51 8.17 5.34 -11.43
N LEU A 52 9.43 5.10 -11.08
CA LEU A 52 9.90 5.17 -9.70
C LEU A 52 9.73 6.57 -9.10
N GLU A 53 9.98 7.62 -9.89
CA GLU A 53 9.75 8.99 -9.50
C GLU A 53 8.27 9.23 -9.15
N GLU A 54 7.35 8.86 -10.04
CA GLU A 54 5.91 9.07 -9.81
C GLU A 54 5.38 8.24 -8.64
N VAL A 55 5.83 6.99 -8.48
CA VAL A 55 5.49 6.18 -7.29
C VAL A 55 5.99 6.87 -6.03
N SER A 56 7.22 7.40 -6.03
CA SER A 56 7.77 8.08 -4.86
C SER A 56 7.02 9.36 -4.49
N LYS A 57 6.30 10.00 -5.42
CA LYS A 57 5.52 11.22 -5.18
C LYS A 57 4.13 10.94 -4.60
N ASN A 58 3.65 9.70 -4.67
CA ASN A 58 2.29 9.36 -4.31
C ASN A 58 2.25 8.32 -3.18
N THR A 59 1.88 8.75 -1.98
CA THR A 59 1.90 7.91 -0.77
C THR A 59 1.00 6.69 -0.87
N ASP A 60 -0.16 6.77 -1.53
CA ASP A 60 -1.04 5.61 -1.72
C ASP A 60 -0.34 4.49 -2.50
N TYR A 61 0.49 4.85 -3.49
CA TYR A 61 1.25 3.88 -4.27
C TYR A 61 2.55 3.48 -3.59
N SER A 62 3.27 4.42 -2.96
CA SER A 62 4.51 4.07 -2.27
C SER A 62 4.27 3.09 -1.12
N THR A 63 3.12 3.17 -0.46
CA THR A 63 2.68 2.25 0.60
C THR A 63 1.97 0.99 0.08
N ASP A 64 1.64 0.90 -1.22
CA ASP A 64 1.10 -0.33 -1.81
C ASP A 64 2.21 -1.40 -1.92
N LEU A 65 2.18 -2.35 -0.99
CA LEU A 65 3.18 -3.41 -0.88
C LEU A 65 3.20 -4.37 -2.08
N ARG A 66 2.17 -4.35 -2.94
CA ARG A 66 2.13 -5.13 -4.19
C ARG A 66 3.08 -4.57 -5.25
N LEU A 67 3.42 -3.27 -5.16
CA LEU A 67 4.48 -2.69 -5.98
C LEU A 67 5.84 -3.15 -5.45
N SER A 68 6.41 -4.18 -6.06
CA SER A 68 7.69 -4.74 -5.60
C SER A 68 8.87 -3.83 -5.94
N LEU A 69 9.51 -3.26 -4.91
CA LEU A 69 10.72 -2.45 -5.10
C LEU A 69 11.90 -3.29 -5.59
N VAL A 70 11.98 -4.55 -5.15
CA VAL A 70 12.99 -5.52 -5.60
C VAL A 70 12.88 -5.75 -7.09
N TYR A 71 11.66 -5.85 -7.63
CA TYR A 71 11.44 -5.98 -9.06
C TYR A 71 11.98 -4.79 -9.84
N TYR A 72 11.65 -3.57 -9.45
CA TYR A 72 12.14 -2.37 -10.16
C TYR A 72 13.66 -2.19 -10.05
N LEU A 73 14.27 -2.62 -8.93
CA LEU A 73 15.73 -2.65 -8.80
C LEU A 73 16.37 -3.68 -9.74
N ASN A 74 15.78 -4.87 -9.87
CA ASN A 74 16.25 -5.88 -10.82
C ASN A 74 16.10 -5.40 -12.27
N GLU A 75 15.00 -4.73 -12.61
CA GLU A 75 14.79 -4.10 -13.91
C GLU A 75 15.84 -3.01 -14.19
N PHE A 76 16.15 -2.18 -13.20
CA PHE A 76 17.22 -1.18 -13.32
C PHE A 76 18.58 -1.82 -13.62
N LEU A 77 18.92 -2.90 -12.91
CA LEU A 77 20.15 -3.65 -13.16
C LEU A 77 20.17 -4.27 -14.56
N ARG A 78 19.03 -4.81 -15.03
CA ARG A 78 18.86 -5.36 -16.38
C ARG A 78 19.09 -4.28 -17.45
N HIS A 79 18.56 -3.08 -17.25
CA HIS A 79 18.81 -1.94 -18.15
C HIS A 79 20.26 -1.49 -18.16
N CYS A 80 20.93 -1.52 -17.01
CA CYS A 80 22.33 -1.12 -16.85
C CYS A 80 23.33 -2.23 -17.22
N SER A 81 22.85 -3.42 -17.60
CA SER A 81 23.70 -4.56 -17.88
C SER A 81 24.60 -4.31 -19.10
N PRO A 82 25.86 -4.80 -19.13
CA PRO A 82 26.78 -4.59 -20.25
C PRO A 82 26.27 -5.08 -21.61
N GLN A 83 25.32 -6.03 -21.61
CA GLN A 83 24.67 -6.53 -22.82
C GLN A 83 23.71 -5.49 -23.44
N ASN A 84 23.19 -4.54 -22.66
CA ASN A 84 22.32 -3.48 -23.14
C ASN A 84 23.14 -2.29 -23.66
N LYS A 85 23.44 -2.31 -24.96
CA LYS A 85 24.21 -1.24 -25.63
C LYS A 85 23.48 0.11 -25.73
N LYS A 86 22.18 0.18 -25.39
CA LYS A 86 21.38 1.42 -25.46
C LYS A 86 21.66 2.37 -24.30
N VAL A 87 22.16 1.85 -23.18
CA VAL A 87 22.43 2.63 -21.97
C VAL A 87 23.93 2.81 -21.82
N SER A 88 24.41 4.06 -21.86
CA SER A 88 25.82 4.35 -21.58
C SER A 88 26.12 4.23 -20.09
N ARG A 89 27.37 3.87 -19.74
CA ARG A 89 27.83 3.81 -18.34
C ARG A 89 27.58 5.12 -17.58
N ARG A 90 27.79 6.26 -18.24
CA ARG A 90 27.52 7.59 -17.65
C ARG A 90 26.04 7.76 -17.34
N SER A 91 25.15 7.39 -18.27
CA SER A 91 23.71 7.45 -18.06
C SER A 91 23.27 6.53 -16.91
N ALA A 92 23.79 5.30 -16.86
CA ALA A 92 23.52 4.36 -15.78
C ALA A 92 23.88 4.93 -14.40
N ILE A 93 25.07 5.54 -14.27
CA ILE A 93 25.52 6.15 -13.01
C ILE A 93 24.65 7.34 -12.59
N VAL A 94 24.28 8.21 -13.53
CA VAL A 94 23.40 9.36 -13.24
C VAL A 94 22.04 8.88 -12.74
N ASN A 95 21.44 7.91 -13.44
CA ASN A 95 20.14 7.37 -13.07
C ASN A 95 20.19 6.54 -11.78
N ALA A 96 21.32 5.91 -11.44
CA ALA A 96 21.48 5.18 -10.18
C ALA A 96 21.24 6.07 -8.96
N GLY A 97 21.69 7.34 -8.99
CA GLY A 97 21.43 8.31 -7.93
C GLY A 97 19.93 8.60 -7.75
N SER A 98 19.23 8.85 -8.86
CA SER A 98 17.78 9.07 -8.86
C SER A 98 17.02 7.84 -8.37
N VAL A 99 17.34 6.65 -8.87
CA VAL A 99 16.73 5.39 -8.44
C VAL A 99 16.94 5.17 -6.95
N LEU A 100 18.15 5.38 -6.43
CA LEU A 100 18.42 5.27 -5.00
C LEU A 100 17.56 6.23 -4.18
N GLN A 101 17.44 7.50 -4.61
CA GLN A 101 16.62 8.50 -3.94
C GLN A 101 15.14 8.12 -3.91
N TYR A 102 14.57 7.73 -5.06
CA TYR A 102 13.16 7.36 -5.16
C TYR A 102 12.84 6.08 -4.38
N CYS A 103 13.69 5.06 -4.51
CA CYS A 103 13.56 3.82 -3.74
C CYS A 103 13.67 4.07 -2.23
N GLY A 104 14.60 4.93 -1.81
CA GLY A 104 14.74 5.33 -0.41
C GLY A 104 13.49 6.00 0.14
N LYS A 105 12.88 6.91 -0.64
CA LYS A 105 11.61 7.55 -0.27
C LYS A 105 10.47 6.53 -0.18
N ILE A 106 10.29 5.68 -1.19
CA ILE A 106 9.25 4.65 -1.20
C ILE A 106 9.38 3.72 0.02
N TYR A 107 10.59 3.29 0.32
CA TYR A 107 10.84 2.44 1.48
C TYR A 107 10.55 3.18 2.80
N GLY A 108 10.94 4.46 2.90
CA GLY A 108 10.63 5.31 4.05
C GLY A 108 9.12 5.42 4.29
N ASP A 109 8.34 5.70 3.24
CA ASP A 109 6.87 5.76 3.34
C ASP A 109 6.27 4.45 3.84
N ARG A 110 6.82 3.29 3.41
CA ARG A 110 6.36 1.97 3.89
C ARG A 110 6.65 1.73 5.36
N VAL A 111 7.83 2.14 5.83
CA VAL A 111 8.20 2.02 7.25
C VAL A 111 7.25 2.86 8.11
N GLU A 112 7.01 4.10 7.69
CA GLU A 112 6.07 5.01 8.37
C GLU A 112 4.65 4.44 8.38
N TYR A 113 4.17 3.93 7.24
CA TYR A 113 2.87 3.28 7.16
C TYR A 113 2.75 2.07 8.10
N MET A 114 3.77 1.21 8.16
CA MET A 114 3.78 0.08 9.09
C MET A 114 3.77 0.52 10.55
N TYR A 115 4.50 1.59 10.89
CA TYR A 115 4.47 2.17 12.23
C TYR A 115 3.04 2.60 12.61
N GLN A 116 2.36 3.34 11.73
CA GLN A 116 0.99 3.82 11.95
C GLN A 116 -0.02 2.67 12.07
N VAL A 117 0.11 1.63 11.24
CA VAL A 117 -0.76 0.44 11.31
C VAL A 117 -0.60 -0.27 12.67
N VAL A 118 0.63 -0.44 13.14
CA VAL A 118 0.89 -1.10 14.43
C VAL A 118 0.42 -0.25 15.60
N GLU A 119 0.65 1.06 15.57
CA GLU A 119 0.17 2.00 16.60
C GLU A 119 -1.36 1.93 16.71
N HIS A 120 -2.08 1.97 15.58
CA HIS A 120 -3.53 1.85 15.56
C HIS A 120 -4.02 0.50 16.11
N GLN A 121 -3.32 -0.60 15.80
CA GLN A 121 -3.66 -1.92 16.34
C GLN A 121 -3.47 -1.96 17.86
N ILE A 122 -2.41 -1.35 18.40
CA ILE A 122 -2.18 -1.24 19.84
C ILE A 122 -3.29 -0.43 20.51
N GLU A 123 -3.64 0.73 19.95
CA GLU A 123 -4.73 1.58 20.47
C GLU A 123 -6.08 0.85 20.48
N SER A 124 -6.38 0.10 19.41
CA SER A 124 -7.60 -0.69 19.30
C SER A 124 -7.68 -1.77 20.39
N LEU A 125 -6.58 -2.49 20.64
CA LEU A 125 -6.50 -3.48 21.71
C LEU A 125 -6.73 -2.84 23.09
N LEU A 126 -6.03 -1.74 23.39
CA LEU A 126 -6.18 -1.03 24.68
C LEU A 126 -7.58 -0.46 24.89
N SER A 127 -8.29 -0.12 23.81
CA SER A 127 -9.66 0.40 23.87
C SER A 127 -10.68 -0.71 24.09
N SER A 128 -10.48 -1.87 23.44
CA SER A 128 -11.32 -3.05 23.63
C SER A 128 -11.24 -3.62 25.05
N GLU A 129 -10.07 -3.58 25.69
CA GLU A 129 -9.91 -3.98 27.10
C GLU A 129 -10.74 -3.11 28.06
N LYS A 130 -10.85 -1.81 27.78
CA LYS A 130 -11.65 -0.87 28.60
C LYS A 130 -13.15 -1.09 28.44
N GLU A 131 -13.62 -1.42 27.24
CA GLU A 131 -15.04 -1.73 27.00
C GLU A 131 -15.45 -3.04 27.69
N THR A 132 -14.61 -4.07 27.61
CA THR A 132 -14.86 -5.36 28.26
C THR A 132 -14.88 -5.28 29.80
N GLN A 133 -14.03 -4.42 30.40
CA GLN A 133 -14.07 -4.16 31.84
C GLN A 133 -15.33 -3.39 32.29
N ASN A 134 -15.85 -2.48 31.45
CA ASN A 134 -17.05 -1.71 31.77
C ASN A 134 -18.34 -2.54 31.63
N GLU A 135 -18.36 -3.57 30.77
CA GLU A 135 -19.50 -4.49 30.63
C GLU A 135 -19.56 -5.54 31.74
N ASN A 136 -18.40 -6.08 32.17
CA ASN A 136 -18.34 -7.02 33.30
C ASN A 136 -18.61 -6.37 34.68
N GLY A 137 -18.66 -5.04 34.77
CA GLY A 137 -19.00 -4.31 36.00
C GLY A 137 -20.50 -4.09 36.23
N LYS A 138 -21.39 -4.55 35.33
CA LYS A 138 -22.83 -4.25 35.38
C LYS A 138 -23.76 -5.47 35.49
N GLU A 139 -23.26 -6.65 35.82
CA GLU A 139 -24.11 -7.79 36.17
C GLU A 139 -24.38 -7.88 37.67
N GLY A 140 -25.55 -7.36 38.09
CA GLY A 140 -26.45 -8.21 38.89
C GLY A 140 -26.68 -7.90 40.37
N ASP A 141 -26.98 -6.66 40.75
CA ASP A 141 -27.76 -6.39 41.97
C ASP A 141 -29.26 -6.53 41.62
N LYS A 142 -29.82 -7.74 41.75
CA LYS A 142 -31.25 -8.02 41.53
C LYS A 142 -31.98 -8.18 42.86
N ALA A 143 -32.68 -7.12 43.29
CA ALA A 143 -33.76 -7.21 44.27
C ALA A 143 -35.08 -6.64 43.70
N VAL A 144 -35.91 -7.55 43.20
CA VAL A 144 -37.36 -7.71 43.45
C VAL A 144 -38.35 -6.53 43.21
N SER A 145 -39.16 -6.72 42.15
CA SER A 145 -40.61 -6.40 41.95
C SER A 145 -41.10 -5.09 41.25
N PRO A 146 -41.91 -5.20 40.16
CA PRO A 146 -42.88 -4.20 39.63
C PRO A 146 -44.34 -4.52 40.13
N PRO A 147 -45.48 -3.85 39.76
CA PRO A 147 -45.78 -2.96 38.61
C PRO A 147 -46.78 -1.77 38.85
N GLU A 148 -47.21 -1.11 37.75
CA GLU A 148 -48.33 -0.13 37.55
C GLU A 148 -48.09 1.35 37.93
N ALA A 149 -48.48 2.40 37.19
CA ALA A 149 -49.51 2.59 36.16
C ALA A 149 -49.12 3.68 35.11
N ALA A 150 -49.82 3.66 33.97
CA ALA A 150 -49.59 4.40 32.71
C ALA A 150 -50.05 5.90 32.71
N PRO A 151 -50.32 6.56 31.56
CA PRO A 151 -49.42 7.06 30.50
C PRO A 151 -49.66 8.56 30.17
N GLN A 152 -48.68 9.37 29.72
CA GLN A 152 -49.00 10.69 29.13
C GLN A 152 -48.18 11.08 27.88
N ARG A 153 -48.78 10.76 26.73
CA ARG A 153 -49.15 11.66 25.61
C ARG A 153 -48.09 12.61 25.00
N LYS A 154 -47.71 12.25 23.76
CA LYS A 154 -47.24 13.06 22.61
C LYS A 154 -47.32 14.59 22.78
N ARG A 155 -46.23 15.30 22.46
CA ARG A 155 -46.31 16.61 21.79
C ARG A 155 -45.10 16.90 20.90
N ARG A 156 -45.39 16.95 19.60
CA ARG A 156 -44.54 17.39 18.49
C ARG A 156 -44.69 18.91 18.38
N THR A 157 -43.60 19.66 18.33
CA THR A 157 -43.64 21.06 17.86
C THR A 157 -42.39 21.38 17.04
N LYS A 158 -42.61 21.50 15.72
CA LYS A 158 -41.82 22.36 14.83
C LYS A 158 -42.33 23.79 15.02
N LYS A 159 -41.45 24.77 15.12
CA LYS A 159 -41.28 25.82 14.10
C LYS A 159 -40.12 26.74 14.44
N LEU A 160 -39.36 27.00 13.39
CA LEU A 160 -38.32 27.99 13.20
C LEU A 160 -39.02 29.34 12.90
N THR A 161 -38.59 30.40 13.58
CA THR A 161 -38.64 31.80 13.13
C THR A 161 -37.42 32.48 13.70
#